data_AF-A0AAV4TCT8-F1
#
_entry.id   AF-A0AAV4TCT8-F1
#
_cell.length_a   1.000
_cell.length_b   1.000
_cell.length_c   1.000
_cell.angle_alpha   90.00
_cell.angle_beta   90.00
_cell.angle_gamma   90.00
#
_symmetry.space_group_name_H-M   'P 1'
#
loop_
_entity.id
_entity.type
_entity.pdbx_description
1 polymer ?
#
loop_
_entity_poly.entity_id
_entity_poly.type
_entity_poly.pdbx_seq_one_letter_code
_entity_poly.pdbx_strand_id
1 'polypeptide(L)'
;FMIESTDGFPMNFGFTGKGNTSDMGKLSQALVEQIEAGAIGLKIHEDWGSTPAAIDCALEVAEALDIQILIHTDTLNESSCVEQTIEAFHGRTIHTYHTEGAGGGHAPDIIRVCSEPNCIPSSTNPTRPYTRNTVDEHLDMLLVCHHLDKNLKEDPR
;
A
#
# COMPACT_ATOMS: atom_id res chain seq x y z
N PHE A 1 3.40 8.20 22.24
CA PHE A 1 3.16 9.50 21.59
C PHE A 1 1.87 9.56 20.78
N MET A 2 1.68 8.85 19.65
CA MET A 2 0.46 9.03 18.84
C MET A 2 -0.83 8.62 19.56
N ILE A 3 -0.84 7.45 20.21
CA ILE A 3 -2.00 6.95 20.98
C ILE A 3 -2.40 7.97 22.06
N GLU A 4 -1.43 8.44 22.86
CA GLU A 4 -1.65 9.43 23.91
C GLU A 4 -2.10 10.79 23.35
N SER A 5 -1.51 11.21 22.24
CA SER A 5 -1.85 12.48 21.56
C SER A 5 -3.30 12.50 21.09
N THR A 6 -3.88 11.34 20.78
CA THR A 6 -5.25 11.22 20.29
C THR A 6 -6.32 11.03 21.37
N ASP A 7 -5.95 10.87 22.64
CA ASP A 7 -6.86 10.52 23.74
C ASP A 7 -7.96 11.58 23.99
N GLY A 8 -7.69 12.83 23.63
CA GLY A 8 -8.65 13.93 23.77
C GLY A 8 -9.71 14.04 22.66
N PHE A 9 -9.61 13.25 21.58
CA PHE A 9 -10.54 13.36 20.46
C PHE A 9 -11.70 12.37 20.58
N PRO A 10 -12.95 12.79 20.28
CA PRO A 10 -14.13 11.92 20.37
C PRO A 10 -14.29 11.04 19.13
N MET A 11 -13.24 10.29 18.77
CA MET A 11 -13.21 9.38 17.62
C MET A 11 -12.48 8.09 18.00
N ASN A 12 -12.81 6.98 17.33
CA ASN A 12 -12.03 5.76 17.46
C ASN A 12 -10.77 5.88 16.59
N PHE A 13 -9.62 5.49 17.13
CA PHE A 13 -8.34 5.50 16.42
C PHE A 13 -7.73 4.11 16.34
N GLY A 14 -7.13 3.81 15.19
CA GLY A 14 -6.24 2.68 14.98
C GLY A 14 -5.04 3.16 14.19
N PHE A 15 -3.85 2.72 14.59
CA PHE A 15 -2.60 3.13 13.95
C PHE A 15 -1.99 1.94 13.23
N THR A 16 -1.46 2.16 12.03
CA THR A 16 -0.74 1.14 11.27
C THR A 16 0.74 1.43 11.33
N GLY A 17 1.55 0.41 11.58
CA GLY A 17 3.01 0.48 11.48
C GLY A 17 3.50 0.43 10.03
N LYS A 18 4.81 0.49 9.85
CA LYS A 18 5.47 0.24 8.57
C LYS A 18 5.70 -1.26 8.40
N GLY A 19 5.19 -1.82 7.30
CA GLY A 19 5.32 -3.25 6.97
C GLY A 19 6.54 -3.61 6.13
N ASN A 20 7.23 -2.63 5.56
CA ASN A 20 8.36 -2.88 4.65
C ASN A 20 9.63 -3.31 5.42
N THR A 21 9.92 -4.61 5.42
CA THR A 21 11.21 -5.20 5.81
C THR A 21 11.36 -6.56 5.16
N SER A 22 12.59 -7.00 4.88
CA SER A 22 12.90 -8.32 4.32
C SER A 22 13.70 -9.16 5.31
N ASP A 23 13.38 -9.05 6.60
CA ASP A 23 14.02 -9.83 7.64
C ASP A 23 13.67 -11.31 7.45
N MET A 24 14.69 -12.10 7.08
CA MET A 24 14.56 -13.54 6.79
C MET A 24 14.56 -14.41 8.06
N GLY A 25 14.44 -13.81 9.25
CA GLY A 25 14.14 -14.53 10.48
C GLY A 25 12.78 -15.23 10.43
N LYS A 26 12.50 -16.15 11.38
CA LYS A 26 11.24 -16.91 11.40
C LYS A 26 9.98 -16.04 11.48
N LEU A 27 10.10 -14.87 12.11
CA LEU A 27 9.06 -13.86 12.26
C LEU A 27 9.78 -12.53 12.53
N SER A 28 9.56 -11.51 11.70
CA SER A 28 10.33 -10.28 11.81
C SER A 28 10.06 -9.56 13.13
N GLN A 29 11.09 -9.48 13.98
CA GLN A 29 10.96 -8.82 15.28
C GLN A 29 10.69 -7.33 15.13
N ALA A 30 11.24 -6.68 14.10
CA ALA A 30 11.01 -5.27 13.82
C ALA A 30 9.54 -4.95 13.49
N LEU A 31 8.80 -5.90 12.91
CA LEU A 31 7.36 -5.76 12.68
C LEU A 31 6.57 -6.08 13.95
N VAL A 32 6.93 -7.18 14.64
CA VAL A 32 6.29 -7.59 15.90
C VAL A 32 6.33 -6.48 16.95
N GLU A 33 7.48 -5.82 17.12
CA GLU A 33 7.66 -4.71 18.07
C GLU A 33 6.68 -3.55 17.80
N GLN A 34 6.35 -3.27 16.54
CA GLN A 34 5.37 -2.23 16.21
C GLN A 34 3.95 -2.62 16.62
N ILE A 35 3.60 -3.90 16.49
CA ILE A 35 2.29 -4.44 16.91
C ILE A 35 2.19 -4.45 18.43
N GLU A 36 3.24 -4.89 19.13
CA GLU A 36 3.32 -4.83 20.59
C GLU A 36 3.26 -3.40 21.12
N ALA A 37 3.78 -2.42 20.36
CA ALA A 37 3.66 -1.00 20.67
C ALA A 37 2.25 -0.41 20.41
N GLY A 38 1.33 -1.19 19.85
CA GLY A 38 -0.10 -0.83 19.69
C GLY A 38 -0.57 -0.60 18.26
N ALA A 39 0.22 -0.92 17.23
CA ALA A 39 -0.27 -0.89 15.86
C ALA A 39 -1.28 -2.04 15.60
N ILE A 40 -2.37 -1.74 14.90
CA ILE A 40 -3.46 -2.69 14.61
C ILE A 40 -3.31 -3.39 13.25
N GLY A 41 -2.23 -3.08 12.53
CA GLY A 41 -1.97 -3.49 11.15
C GLY A 41 -0.67 -2.86 10.64
N LEU A 42 -0.25 -3.27 9.45
CA LEU A 42 0.97 -2.75 8.83
C LEU A 42 0.68 -2.25 7.41
N LYS A 43 1.28 -1.12 7.03
CA LYS A 43 1.24 -0.60 5.67
C LYS A 43 2.54 -0.93 4.94
N ILE A 44 2.40 -1.63 3.82
CA ILE A 44 3.44 -1.78 2.81
C ILE A 44 3.28 -0.64 1.80
N HIS A 45 4.33 0.14 1.58
CA HIS A 45 4.34 1.26 0.63
C HIS A 45 5.54 1.21 -0.30
N GLU A 46 5.37 1.58 -1.57
CA GLU A 46 6.45 1.48 -2.56
C GLU A 46 7.63 2.42 -2.25
N ASP A 47 7.34 3.59 -1.68
CA ASP A 47 8.33 4.54 -1.15
C ASP A 47 9.29 3.94 -0.11
N TRP A 48 8.89 2.82 0.52
CA TRP A 48 9.73 2.03 1.42
C TRP A 48 10.14 0.66 0.84
N GLY A 49 9.79 0.39 -0.43
CA GLY A 49 10.05 -0.85 -1.17
C GLY A 49 8.95 -1.90 -1.00
N SER A 50 7.99 -1.97 -1.93
CA SER A 50 6.91 -2.98 -1.95
C SER A 50 7.33 -4.27 -2.66
N THR A 51 8.49 -4.80 -2.31
CA THR A 51 9.07 -5.98 -2.98
C THR A 51 8.37 -7.28 -2.54
N PRO A 52 8.41 -8.35 -3.35
CA PRO A 52 7.88 -9.65 -2.96
C PRO A 52 8.38 -10.16 -1.59
N ALA A 53 9.66 -9.93 -1.26
CA ALA A 53 10.23 -10.32 0.03
C ALA A 53 9.63 -9.52 1.20
N ALA A 54 9.37 -8.22 1.01
CA ALA A 54 8.72 -7.40 2.03
C ALA A 54 7.24 -7.76 2.21
N ILE A 55 6.56 -8.07 1.11
CA ILE A 55 5.18 -8.56 1.10
C ILE A 55 5.06 -9.87 1.89
N ASP A 56 5.91 -10.84 1.58
CA ASP A 56 5.89 -12.14 2.24
C ASP A 56 6.17 -12.02 3.74
N CYS A 57 7.23 -11.30 4.11
CA CYS A 57 7.61 -11.07 5.51
C CYS A 57 6.48 -10.42 6.33
N ALA A 58 5.81 -9.40 5.78
CA ALA A 58 4.70 -8.73 6.47
C ALA A 58 3.47 -9.63 6.61
N LEU A 59 3.16 -10.43 5.59
CA LEU A 59 2.03 -11.36 5.63
C LEU A 59 2.26 -12.54 6.58
N GLU A 60 3.50 -13.00 6.77
CA GLU A 60 3.83 -13.96 7.83
C GLU A 60 3.52 -13.40 9.23
N VAL A 61 3.87 -12.13 9.48
CA VAL A 61 3.55 -11.44 10.74
C VAL A 61 2.04 -11.25 10.91
N ALA A 62 1.34 -10.98 9.82
CA ALA A 62 -0.11 -10.81 9.84
C ALA A 62 -0.85 -12.07 10.29
N GLU A 63 -0.49 -13.22 9.72
CA GLU A 63 -1.06 -14.51 10.09
C GLU A 63 -0.71 -14.91 11.54
N ALA A 64 0.51 -14.59 11.99
CA ALA A 64 0.95 -14.92 13.35
C ALA A 64 0.26 -14.09 14.44
N LEU A 65 -0.10 -12.83 14.15
CA LEU A 65 -0.59 -11.87 15.14
C LEU A 65 -2.05 -11.42 14.91
N ASP A 66 -2.73 -11.97 13.91
CA ASP A 66 -4.13 -11.65 13.55
C ASP A 66 -4.37 -10.14 13.33
N ILE A 67 -3.58 -9.57 12.42
CA ILE A 67 -3.67 -8.16 12.01
C ILE A 67 -3.89 -8.05 10.50
N GLN A 68 -4.33 -6.88 10.04
CA GLN A 68 -4.46 -6.62 8.60
C GLN A 68 -3.16 -6.07 7.99
N ILE A 69 -2.87 -6.46 6.75
CA ILE A 69 -1.87 -5.81 5.89
C ILE A 69 -2.57 -4.93 4.88
N LEU A 70 -2.10 -3.70 4.77
CA LEU A 70 -2.55 -2.74 3.77
C LEU A 70 -1.41 -2.51 2.80
N ILE A 71 -1.69 -2.45 1.50
CA ILE A 71 -0.64 -2.35 0.48
C ILE A 71 -0.89 -1.25 -0.56
N HIS A 72 0.18 -0.53 -0.85
CA HIS A 72 0.41 0.29 -2.04
C HIS A 72 1.55 -0.39 -2.80
N THR A 73 1.24 -1.03 -3.92
CA THR A 73 2.19 -1.89 -4.65
C THR A 73 3.19 -1.09 -5.47
N ASP A 74 4.18 -1.76 -6.06
CA ASP A 74 5.27 -1.19 -6.85
C ASP A 74 4.78 -0.61 -8.19
N THR A 75 4.59 0.71 -8.27
CA THR A 75 4.08 1.39 -9.48
C THR A 75 5.05 1.25 -10.64
N LEU A 76 6.35 1.25 -10.34
CA LEU A 76 7.42 1.21 -11.32
C LEU A 76 7.59 -0.18 -11.95
N ASN A 77 6.98 -1.20 -11.37
CA ASN A 77 7.27 -2.60 -11.66
C ASN A 77 8.78 -2.90 -11.54
N GLU A 78 9.46 -2.25 -10.60
CA GLU A 78 10.92 -2.38 -10.43
C GLU A 78 11.29 -3.80 -9.99
N SER A 79 10.59 -4.30 -8.99
CA SER A 79 10.84 -5.60 -8.38
C SER A 79 10.04 -6.74 -9.01
N SER A 80 8.90 -6.41 -9.62
CA SER A 80 7.91 -7.37 -10.12
C SER A 80 6.82 -6.69 -10.95
N CYS A 81 6.14 -7.44 -11.82
CA CYS A 81 4.84 -7.03 -12.35
C CYS A 81 3.71 -7.47 -11.39
N VAL A 82 2.47 -7.04 -11.67
CA VAL A 82 1.32 -7.33 -10.80
C VAL A 82 1.12 -8.82 -10.54
N GLU A 83 1.41 -9.70 -11.51
CA GLU A 83 1.25 -11.15 -11.34
C GLU A 83 2.16 -11.69 -10.26
N GLN A 84 3.43 -11.26 -10.23
CA GLN A 84 4.37 -11.76 -9.24
C GLN A 84 4.10 -11.18 -7.85
N THR A 85 3.55 -9.96 -7.77
CA THR A 85 3.03 -9.40 -6.52
C THR A 85 1.82 -10.20 -6.00
N ILE A 86 0.89 -10.58 -6.88
CA ILE A 86 -0.24 -11.45 -6.51
C ILE A 86 0.26 -12.83 -6.05
N GLU A 87 1.25 -13.40 -6.75
CA GLU A 87 1.89 -14.65 -6.34
C GLU A 87 2.52 -14.54 -4.95
N ALA A 88 3.18 -13.42 -4.63
CA ALA A 88 3.78 -13.15 -3.32
C ALA A 88 2.76 -13.03 -2.19
N PHE A 89 1.48 -12.75 -2.49
CA PHE A 89 0.43 -12.82 -1.47
C PHE A 89 0.22 -14.24 -0.96
N HIS A 90 0.55 -15.27 -1.75
CA HIS A 90 0.33 -16.69 -1.43
C HIS A 90 -1.11 -17.00 -0.99
N GLY A 91 -2.09 -16.27 -1.56
CA GLY A 91 -3.50 -16.40 -1.18
C GLY A 91 -3.86 -15.90 0.22
N ARG A 92 -2.93 -15.26 0.95
CA ARG A 92 -3.17 -14.67 2.27
C ARG A 92 -3.98 -13.38 2.15
N THR A 93 -4.77 -13.07 3.18
CA THR A 93 -5.66 -11.91 3.19
C THR A 93 -4.85 -10.61 3.11
N ILE A 94 -5.22 -9.70 2.21
CA ILE A 94 -4.55 -8.40 2.08
C ILE A 94 -5.53 -7.31 1.63
N HIS A 95 -5.41 -6.12 2.21
CA HIS A 95 -6.17 -4.94 1.82
C HIS A 95 -5.39 -4.11 0.80
N THR A 96 -5.87 -4.07 -0.45
CA THR A 96 -5.28 -3.21 -1.48
C THR A 96 -5.85 -1.80 -1.40
N TYR A 97 -4.99 -0.82 -1.10
CA TYR A 97 -5.35 0.59 -1.16
C TYR A 97 -5.49 1.05 -2.61
N HIS A 98 -6.33 2.07 -2.83
CA HIS A 98 -6.56 2.74 -4.13
C HIS A 98 -6.41 1.80 -5.34
N THR A 99 -7.16 0.70 -5.32
CA THR A 99 -7.00 -0.45 -6.21
C THR A 99 -7.10 -0.12 -7.70
N GLU A 100 -7.72 1.01 -8.05
CA GLU A 100 -7.77 1.49 -9.44
C GLU A 100 -6.40 1.94 -9.97
N GLY A 101 -5.49 2.40 -9.11
CA GLY A 101 -4.09 2.67 -9.45
C GLY A 101 -3.68 4.14 -9.51
N ALA A 102 -4.60 5.10 -9.63
CA ALA A 102 -4.22 6.52 -9.69
C ALA A 102 -3.54 7.03 -8.40
N GLY A 103 -3.89 6.45 -7.25
CA GLY A 103 -3.21 6.72 -5.98
C GLY A 103 -1.87 5.99 -5.82
N GLY A 104 -1.51 5.14 -6.78
CA GLY A 104 -0.31 4.30 -6.80
C GLY A 104 -0.62 2.81 -6.84
N GLY A 105 0.27 2.06 -7.48
CA GLY A 105 0.18 0.62 -7.70
C GLY A 105 0.69 0.25 -9.10
N HIS A 106 0.93 -1.06 -9.34
CA HIS A 106 1.48 -1.58 -10.59
C HIS A 106 0.84 -0.95 -11.82
N ALA A 107 1.62 -0.20 -12.59
CA ALA A 107 1.14 0.45 -13.79
C ALA A 107 1.20 -0.50 -14.99
N PRO A 108 0.12 -0.66 -15.79
CA PRO A 108 -1.19 -0.01 -15.66
C PRO A 108 -2.29 -0.87 -15.00
N ASP A 109 -1.96 -2.06 -14.48
CA ASP A 109 -2.93 -3.15 -14.32
C ASP A 109 -3.12 -3.65 -12.88
N ILE A 110 -2.74 -2.87 -11.86
CA ILE A 110 -3.04 -3.16 -10.44
C ILE A 110 -4.52 -3.45 -10.18
N ILE A 111 -5.45 -2.86 -10.94
CA ILE A 111 -6.89 -3.10 -10.81
C ILE A 111 -7.30 -4.58 -10.93
N ARG A 112 -6.43 -5.43 -11.51
CA ARG A 112 -6.64 -6.88 -11.61
C ARG A 112 -6.83 -7.55 -10.25
N VAL A 113 -6.24 -7.02 -9.18
CA VAL A 113 -6.38 -7.59 -7.81
C VAL A 113 -7.82 -7.59 -7.30
N CYS A 114 -8.74 -6.83 -7.92
CA CYS A 114 -10.18 -6.95 -7.66
C CYS A 114 -10.76 -8.33 -7.97
N SER A 115 -10.05 -9.15 -8.76
CA SER A 115 -10.47 -10.50 -9.13
C SER A 115 -9.90 -11.58 -8.20
N GLU A 116 -9.03 -11.21 -7.26
CA GLU A 116 -8.37 -12.14 -6.35
C GLU A 116 -9.23 -12.34 -5.08
N PRO A 117 -9.54 -13.59 -4.71
CA PRO A 117 -10.48 -13.88 -3.61
C PRO A 117 -9.95 -13.50 -2.22
N ASN A 118 -8.63 -13.40 -2.07
CA ASN A 118 -7.95 -13.02 -0.84
C ASN A 118 -7.69 -11.51 -0.73
N CYS A 119 -8.04 -10.73 -1.76
CA CYS A 119 -7.88 -9.28 -1.73
C CYS A 119 -9.17 -8.61 -1.23
N ILE A 120 -9.01 -7.63 -0.34
CA ILE A 120 -10.06 -6.70 0.09
C ILE A 120 -9.79 -5.36 -0.60
N PRO A 121 -10.38 -5.09 -1.79
CA PRO A 121 -10.06 -3.90 -2.56
C PRO A 121 -10.77 -2.67 -2.02
N SER A 122 -10.11 -1.51 -2.13
CA SER A 122 -10.69 -0.22 -1.78
C SER A 122 -10.30 0.86 -2.78
N SER A 123 -11.15 1.89 -2.89
CA SER A 123 -10.83 3.08 -3.65
C SER A 123 -10.57 4.25 -2.71
N THR A 124 -9.66 5.14 -3.09
CA THR A 124 -9.59 6.49 -2.51
C THR A 124 -10.60 7.40 -3.22
N ASN A 125 -10.87 8.55 -2.62
CA ASN A 125 -11.96 9.42 -3.07
C ASN A 125 -11.68 10.31 -4.30
N PRO A 126 -10.44 10.68 -4.70
CA PRO A 126 -10.29 11.71 -5.74
C PRO A 126 -10.78 11.25 -7.13
N THR A 127 -10.72 9.94 -7.41
CA THR A 127 -11.21 9.36 -8.66
C THR A 127 -12.72 9.10 -8.69
N ARG A 128 -13.48 9.55 -7.66
CA ARG A 128 -14.88 9.15 -7.45
C ARG A 128 -15.88 10.33 -7.47
N PRO A 129 -16.87 10.33 -8.38
CA PRO A 129 -16.93 9.56 -9.63
C PRO A 129 -15.96 10.14 -10.67
N TYR A 130 -15.90 9.51 -11.85
CA TYR A 130 -15.28 10.14 -13.01
C TYR A 130 -16.07 11.39 -13.43
N THR A 131 -15.38 12.53 -13.54
CA THR A 131 -15.95 13.82 -13.95
C THR A 131 -15.09 14.46 -15.04
N ARG A 132 -15.60 15.56 -15.63
CA ARG A 132 -14.88 16.34 -16.64
C ARG A 132 -13.48 16.78 -16.22
N ASN A 133 -13.25 17.04 -14.94
CA ASN A 133 -11.98 17.59 -14.44
C ASN A 133 -11.05 16.53 -13.85
N THR A 134 -11.51 15.27 -13.72
CA THR A 134 -10.77 14.25 -12.96
C THR A 134 -9.37 14.02 -13.53
N VAL A 135 -9.23 13.85 -14.84
CA VAL A 135 -7.93 13.57 -15.46
C VAL A 135 -6.98 14.76 -15.37
N ASP A 136 -7.44 15.96 -15.73
CA ASP A 136 -6.62 17.17 -15.71
C ASP A 136 -6.12 17.49 -14.27
N GLU A 137 -7.00 17.34 -13.27
CA GLU A 137 -6.64 17.51 -11.87
C GLU A 137 -5.62 16.46 -11.41
N HIS A 138 -5.81 15.18 -11.75
CA HIS A 138 -4.93 14.11 -11.28
C HIS A 138 -3.56 14.14 -11.95
N LEU A 139 -3.48 14.52 -13.23
CA LEU A 139 -2.20 14.65 -13.92
C LEU A 139 -1.36 15.75 -13.28
N ASP A 140 -1.92 16.94 -13.04
CA ASP A 140 -1.20 18.04 -12.40
C ASP A 140 -0.85 17.69 -10.94
N MET A 141 -1.76 17.05 -10.21
CA MET A 141 -1.51 16.56 -8.86
C MET A 141 -0.33 15.58 -8.81
N LEU A 142 -0.27 14.61 -9.73
CA LEU A 142 0.81 13.63 -9.81
C LEU A 142 2.16 14.33 -10.06
N LEU A 143 2.19 15.27 -11.03
CA LEU A 143 3.39 16.03 -11.38
C LEU A 143 3.89 16.84 -10.18
N VAL A 144 3.00 17.53 -9.47
CA VAL A 144 3.35 18.32 -8.28
C VAL A 144 3.86 17.43 -7.15
N CYS A 145 3.14 16.36 -6.81
CA CYS A 145 3.50 15.47 -5.69
C CYS A 145 4.87 14.79 -5.89
N HIS A 146 5.19 14.40 -7.13
CA HIS A 146 6.42 13.70 -7.47
C HIS A 146 7.51 14.60 -8.05
N HIS A 147 7.29 15.93 -8.06
CA HIS A 147 8.23 16.92 -8.58
C HIS A 147 8.69 16.63 -10.03
N LEU A 148 7.75 16.17 -10.86
CA LEU A 148 7.99 15.81 -12.26
C LEU A 148 7.90 17.03 -13.17
N ASP A 149 8.53 16.96 -14.33
CA ASP A 149 8.55 18.03 -15.33
C ASP A 149 7.94 17.56 -16.66
N LYS A 150 6.82 18.20 -17.03
CA LYS A 150 6.11 17.99 -18.31
C LYS A 150 6.98 18.15 -19.57
N ASN A 151 8.17 18.75 -19.45
CA ASN A 151 9.12 18.92 -20.54
C ASN A 151 10.07 17.73 -20.71
N LEU A 152 10.15 16.83 -19.72
CA LEU A 152 10.91 15.58 -19.80
C LEU A 152 10.05 14.50 -20.47
N LYS A 153 10.67 13.61 -21.26
CA LYS A 153 9.94 12.61 -22.05
C LYS A 153 9.54 11.39 -21.22
N GLU A 154 10.35 11.12 -20.20
CA GLU A 154 10.23 10.05 -19.24
C GLU A 154 9.08 10.31 -18.24
N ASP A 155 8.75 11.59 -18.03
CA ASP A 155 7.67 12.03 -17.15
C ASP A 155 6.31 12.07 -17.88
N PRO A 156 5.20 11.88 -17.15
CA PRO A 156 3.85 11.83 -17.71
C PRO A 156 3.42 13.19 -18.30
N ARG A 157 2.56 13.14 -19.33
CA ARG A 157 2.11 14.29 -20.12
C ARG A 157 0.63 14.25 -20.43
#